data_AF-A0A7I8E4E9-F1
#
_entry.id   AF-A0A7I8E4E9-F1
#
_cell.length_a   1.000
_cell.length_b   1.000
_cell.length_c   1.000
_cell.angle_alpha   90.00
_cell.angle_beta   90.00
_cell.angle_gamma   90.00
#
_symmetry.space_group_name_H-M   'P 1'
#
loop_
_entity.id
_entity.type
_entity.pdbx_description
1 polymer ?
#
loop_
_entity_poly.entity_id
_entity_poly.type
_entity_poly.pdbx_seq_one_letter_code
_entity_poly.pdbx_strand_id
1 'polypeptide(L)'
;MYIYYPSCNFATMHLQTAKKVRDYFEKQMPIAKCCKIDKREFEKGDIGLYVCQACRKQIENQVKTMSIWEYFDQLDNFDFPDYHGQKMYLQDCFRDRNHPEVHQAVRSLLKKMNIEVIEMKNNKDNSIFCGTLHYETKDLDDIHLSHYPKEIQERYMQEYVQQFYDKQIVCVCNRCLKGILLGKGKGVHLLELLFNKK
;
A
#
# COMPACT_ATOMS: atom_id res chain seq x y z
N MET A 1 -12.49 -19.72 -2.42
CA MET A 1 -11.81 -19.24 -3.65
C MET A 1 -11.15 -17.88 -3.38
N TYR A 2 -10.18 -17.40 -4.17
CA TYR A 2 -9.67 -16.02 -4.05
C TYR A 2 -10.54 -15.04 -4.83
N ILE A 3 -10.76 -13.83 -4.29
CA ILE A 3 -11.50 -12.74 -4.94
C ILE A 3 -10.66 -11.47 -4.84
N TYR A 4 -10.24 -10.89 -5.96
CA TYR A 4 -9.36 -9.72 -5.95
C TYR A 4 -10.13 -8.40 -5.89
N TYR A 5 -9.86 -7.59 -4.87
CA TYR A 5 -10.34 -6.22 -4.68
C TYR A 5 -9.29 -5.21 -5.17
N PRO A 6 -9.46 -4.63 -6.39
CA PRO A 6 -8.41 -3.86 -7.06
C PRO A 6 -8.17 -2.46 -6.49
N SER A 7 -9.02 -2.00 -5.56
CA SER A 7 -9.08 -0.62 -5.08
C SER A 7 -9.42 0.41 -6.16
N CYS A 8 -10.54 1.12 -5.97
CA CYS A 8 -10.90 2.25 -6.83
C CYS A 8 -9.84 3.36 -6.81
N ASN A 9 -9.27 3.67 -5.64
CA ASN A 9 -8.24 4.71 -5.50
C ASN A 9 -6.94 4.35 -6.23
N PHE A 10 -6.60 3.06 -6.33
CA PHE A 10 -5.42 2.60 -7.08
C PHE A 10 -5.64 2.74 -8.58
N ALA A 11 -6.78 2.28 -9.08
CA ALA A 11 -7.14 2.45 -10.48
C ALA A 11 -7.17 3.93 -10.92
N THR A 12 -7.60 4.85 -10.07
CA THR A 12 -7.59 6.29 -10.40
C THR A 12 -6.19 6.89 -10.45
N MET A 13 -5.27 6.48 -9.55
CA MET A 13 -3.92 7.06 -9.48
C MET A 13 -2.92 6.42 -10.44
N HIS A 14 -3.09 5.12 -10.73
CA HIS A 14 -2.13 4.31 -11.44
C HIS A 14 -2.84 3.50 -12.54
N LEU A 15 -3.50 4.19 -13.48
CA LEU A 15 -4.40 3.55 -14.45
C LEU A 15 -3.74 2.42 -15.25
N GLN A 16 -2.52 2.64 -15.74
CA GLN A 16 -1.79 1.66 -16.56
C GLN A 16 -1.42 0.42 -15.74
N THR A 17 -0.85 0.61 -14.55
CA THR A 17 -0.46 -0.50 -13.66
C THR A 17 -1.68 -1.24 -13.14
N ALA A 18 -2.75 -0.53 -12.76
CA ALA A 18 -4.00 -1.13 -12.34
C ALA A 18 -4.60 -2.02 -13.43
N LYS A 19 -4.50 -1.63 -14.71
CA LYS A 19 -4.89 -2.48 -15.83
C LYS A 19 -4.03 -3.74 -15.89
N LYS A 20 -2.70 -3.64 -15.83
CA LYS A 20 -1.80 -4.82 -15.83
C LYS A 20 -2.12 -5.79 -14.69
N VAL A 21 -2.33 -5.26 -13.49
CA VAL A 21 -2.65 -6.07 -12.30
C VAL A 21 -4.02 -6.73 -12.44
N ARG A 22 -5.01 -6.01 -12.98
CA ARG A 22 -6.32 -6.57 -13.29
C ARG A 22 -6.21 -7.69 -14.32
N ASP A 23 -5.53 -7.47 -15.45
CA ASP A 23 -5.33 -8.46 -16.51
C ASP A 23 -4.61 -9.72 -16.00
N TYR A 24 -3.71 -9.57 -15.02
CA TYR A 24 -3.04 -10.67 -14.34
C TYR A 24 -4.00 -11.52 -13.50
N PHE A 25 -4.86 -10.88 -12.70
CA PHE A 25 -5.79 -11.57 -11.81
C PHE A 25 -7.04 -12.09 -12.51
N GLU A 26 -7.54 -11.44 -13.57
CA GLU A 26 -8.77 -11.87 -14.27
C GLU A 26 -8.68 -13.29 -14.83
N LYS A 27 -7.47 -13.74 -15.16
CA LYS A 27 -7.20 -15.10 -15.66
C LYS A 27 -7.24 -16.17 -14.56
N GLN A 28 -7.20 -15.77 -13.31
CA GLN A 28 -6.97 -16.65 -12.15
C GLN A 28 -8.13 -16.62 -11.15
N MET A 29 -8.84 -15.49 -11.07
CA MET A 29 -9.86 -15.26 -10.05
C MET A 29 -10.85 -14.17 -10.43
N PRO A 30 -12.06 -14.17 -9.83
CA PRO A 30 -13.00 -13.08 -9.98
C PRO A 30 -12.44 -11.75 -9.47
N ILE A 31 -12.72 -10.67 -10.21
CA ILE A 31 -12.39 -9.30 -9.80
C ILE A 31 -13.61 -8.64 -9.18
N ALA A 32 -13.44 -8.12 -7.97
CA ALA A 32 -14.44 -7.36 -7.26
C ALA A 32 -14.60 -5.94 -7.81
N LYS A 33 -15.77 -5.35 -7.53
CA LYS A 33 -16.02 -3.92 -7.74
C LYS A 33 -15.41 -3.12 -6.58
N CYS A 34 -15.73 -1.83 -6.50
CA CYS A 34 -15.38 -1.04 -5.33
C CYS A 34 -16.01 -1.67 -4.07
N CYS A 35 -15.19 -1.88 -3.03
CA CYS A 35 -15.60 -2.51 -1.76
C CYS A 35 -16.80 -1.87 -1.06
N LYS A 36 -17.17 -0.63 -1.39
CA LYS A 36 -18.34 0.06 -0.82
C LYS A 36 -19.66 -0.24 -1.53
N ILE A 37 -19.59 -0.79 -2.75
CA ILE A 37 -20.77 -1.02 -3.60
C ILE A 37 -20.84 -2.45 -4.15
N ASP A 38 -19.77 -3.25 -3.96
CA ASP A 38 -19.79 -4.66 -4.30
C ASP A 38 -20.70 -5.39 -3.32
N LYS A 39 -21.90 -5.76 -3.77
CA LYS A 39 -22.92 -6.48 -3.00
C LYS A 39 -22.85 -7.99 -3.20
N ARG A 40 -21.68 -8.52 -3.57
CA ARG A 40 -21.51 -9.96 -3.72
C ARG A 40 -21.79 -10.67 -2.40
N GLU A 41 -22.30 -11.89 -2.52
CA GLU A 41 -22.33 -12.84 -1.43
C GLU A 41 -21.02 -13.63 -1.42
N PHE A 42 -20.60 -14.07 -0.23
CA PHE A 42 -19.38 -14.85 -0.05
C PHE A 42 -19.72 -16.29 0.31
N GLU A 43 -19.02 -17.23 -0.29
CA GLU A 43 -19.12 -18.64 0.08
C GLU A 43 -18.15 -18.98 1.22
N LYS A 44 -18.46 -20.05 1.96
CA LYS A 44 -17.57 -20.53 3.03
C LYS A 44 -16.23 -20.96 2.42
N GLY A 45 -15.14 -20.34 2.87
CA GLY A 45 -13.79 -20.60 2.36
C GLY A 45 -13.34 -19.62 1.27
N ASP A 46 -14.15 -18.61 0.95
CA ASP A 46 -13.68 -17.47 0.17
C ASP A 46 -12.65 -16.62 0.93
N ILE A 47 -11.73 -16.05 0.15
CA ILE A 47 -10.68 -15.15 0.62
C ILE A 47 -10.68 -13.89 -0.25
N GLY A 48 -10.97 -12.75 0.36
CA GLY A 48 -10.85 -11.44 -0.26
C GLY A 48 -9.39 -10.98 -0.30
N LEU A 49 -8.79 -11.00 -1.49
CA LEU A 49 -7.46 -10.45 -1.74
C LEU A 49 -7.55 -8.93 -1.89
N TYR A 50 -6.92 -8.18 -0.98
CA TYR A 50 -6.97 -6.72 -1.00
C TYR A 50 -5.60 -6.10 -1.27
N VAL A 51 -5.59 -4.99 -2.02
CA VAL A 51 -4.43 -4.09 -2.10
C VAL A 51 -4.58 -2.88 -1.17
N CYS A 52 -5.81 -2.49 -0.86
CA CYS A 52 -6.09 -1.29 -0.10
C CYS A 52 -6.63 -1.63 1.28
N GLN A 53 -6.02 -1.06 2.31
CA GLN A 53 -6.41 -1.25 3.71
C GLN A 53 -7.83 -0.74 3.98
N ALA A 54 -8.32 0.22 3.19
CA ALA A 54 -9.72 0.62 3.24
C ALA A 54 -10.66 -0.49 2.73
N CYS A 55 -10.25 -1.23 1.68
CA CYS A 55 -11.00 -2.38 1.19
C CYS A 55 -11.02 -3.50 2.22
N ARG A 56 -9.88 -3.84 2.85
CA ARG A 56 -9.83 -4.80 3.95
C ARG A 56 -10.87 -4.48 5.01
N LYS A 57 -10.83 -3.26 5.56
CA LYS A 57 -11.77 -2.81 6.61
C LYS A 57 -13.24 -2.92 6.21
N GLN A 58 -13.57 -2.82 4.92
CA GLN A 58 -14.96 -2.97 4.46
C GLN A 58 -15.43 -4.43 4.41
N ILE A 59 -14.52 -5.38 4.14
CA ILE A 59 -14.89 -6.78 3.84
C ILE A 59 -14.45 -7.77 4.93
N GLU A 60 -13.57 -7.38 5.86
CA GLU A 60 -12.98 -8.29 6.86
C GLU A 60 -13.98 -8.96 7.80
N ASN A 61 -15.15 -8.35 8.02
CA ASN A 61 -16.24 -8.93 8.82
C ASN A 61 -17.16 -9.85 8.00
N GLN A 62 -16.98 -9.93 6.67
CA GLN A 62 -17.85 -10.66 5.75
C GLN A 62 -17.14 -11.88 5.15
N VAL A 63 -15.82 -11.81 4.97
CA VAL A 63 -15.00 -12.85 4.34
C VAL A 63 -13.60 -12.84 4.96
N LYS A 64 -12.90 -13.98 4.96
CA LYS A 64 -11.48 -14.01 5.31
C LYS A 64 -10.72 -13.10 4.35
N THR A 65 -9.74 -12.35 4.85
CA THR A 65 -8.94 -11.44 4.02
C THR A 65 -7.48 -11.86 4.00
N MET A 66 -6.79 -11.50 2.92
CA MET A 66 -5.36 -11.67 2.74
C MET A 66 -4.88 -10.50 1.88
N SER A 67 -3.73 -9.91 2.19
CA SER A 67 -3.18 -8.87 1.32
C SER A 67 -2.65 -9.48 0.04
N ILE A 68 -2.66 -8.72 -1.06
CA ILE A 68 -1.98 -9.16 -2.28
C ILE A 68 -0.48 -9.38 -2.08
N TRP A 69 0.13 -8.78 -1.05
CA TRP A 69 1.54 -8.92 -0.77
C TRP A 69 1.85 -10.33 -0.30
N GLU A 70 1.07 -10.85 0.65
CA GLU A 70 1.15 -12.25 1.08
C GLU A 70 0.92 -13.20 -0.10
N TYR A 71 -0.07 -12.90 -0.95
CA TYR A 71 -0.36 -13.71 -2.12
C TYR A 71 0.84 -13.77 -3.07
N PHE A 72 1.41 -12.63 -3.48
CA PHE A 72 2.59 -12.60 -4.35
C PHE A 72 3.81 -13.24 -3.68
N ASP A 73 3.95 -13.11 -2.35
CA ASP A 73 5.07 -13.69 -1.63
C ASP A 73 5.03 -15.23 -1.59
N GLN A 74 3.85 -15.82 -1.76
CA GLN A 74 3.67 -17.27 -1.85
C GLN A 74 3.81 -17.83 -3.28
N LEU A 75 3.98 -16.98 -4.29
CA LEU A 75 4.13 -17.45 -5.67
C LEU A 75 5.58 -17.85 -5.95
N ASP A 76 5.77 -19.11 -6.36
CA ASP A 76 7.08 -19.65 -6.77
C ASP A 76 7.49 -19.17 -8.17
N ASN A 77 6.53 -18.89 -9.05
CA ASN A 77 6.75 -18.65 -10.48
C ASN A 77 6.41 -17.22 -10.94
N PHE A 78 6.42 -16.23 -10.04
CA PHE A 78 6.25 -14.84 -10.44
C PHE A 78 7.60 -14.25 -10.89
N ASP A 79 7.64 -13.68 -12.09
CA ASP A 79 8.85 -13.08 -12.67
C ASP A 79 9.06 -11.66 -12.10
N PHE A 80 9.69 -11.61 -10.92
CA PHE A 80 9.98 -10.38 -10.18
C PHE A 80 11.02 -9.51 -10.91
N PRO A 81 10.78 -8.19 -11.06
CA PRO A 81 11.79 -7.28 -11.58
C PRO A 81 13.00 -7.17 -10.66
N ASP A 82 14.20 -7.02 -11.23
CA ASP A 82 15.45 -6.80 -10.51
C ASP A 82 15.80 -5.29 -10.47
N TYR A 83 15.96 -4.74 -9.28
CA TYR A 83 16.34 -3.34 -9.06
C TYR A 83 17.82 -3.17 -8.70
N HIS A 84 18.64 -4.21 -8.88
CA HIS A 84 20.10 -4.17 -8.82
C HIS A 84 20.67 -3.57 -7.52
N GLY A 85 20.06 -3.91 -6.38
CA GLY A 85 20.49 -3.44 -5.06
C GLY A 85 20.10 -1.98 -4.76
N GLN A 86 19.16 -1.40 -5.52
CA GLN A 86 18.76 -0.01 -5.30
C GLN A 86 18.24 0.18 -3.86
N LYS A 87 18.81 1.18 -3.16
CA LYS A 87 18.40 1.55 -1.80
C LYS A 87 17.13 2.39 -1.81
N MET A 88 16.10 1.95 -1.10
CA MET A 88 14.84 2.68 -0.96
C MET A 88 14.33 2.64 0.48
N TYR A 89 13.73 3.74 0.94
CA TYR A 89 13.03 3.73 2.23
C TYR A 89 11.71 2.96 2.11
N LEU A 90 11.32 2.25 3.16
CA LEU A 90 10.01 1.62 3.25
C LEU A 90 9.11 2.36 4.25
N GLN A 91 7.97 2.83 3.75
CA GLN A 91 6.87 3.38 4.54
C GLN A 91 5.75 2.33 4.70
N ASP A 92 5.70 1.68 5.86
CA ASP A 92 4.53 0.89 6.25
C ASP A 92 3.35 1.81 6.59
N CYS A 93 2.14 1.32 6.35
CA CYS A 93 0.92 2.09 6.59
C CYS A 93 0.52 1.99 8.06
N PHE A 94 0.10 3.10 8.68
CA PHE A 94 -0.53 3.09 10.01
C PHE A 94 -1.62 2.01 10.14
N ARG A 95 -2.42 1.80 9.09
CA ARG A 95 -3.53 0.83 9.13
C ARG A 95 -3.05 -0.63 9.12
N ASP A 96 -1.77 -0.88 8.91
CA ASP A 96 -1.18 -2.23 8.93
C ASP A 96 -0.38 -2.50 10.21
N ARG A 97 -0.35 -1.60 11.21
CA ARG A 97 0.40 -1.79 12.47
C ARG A 97 0.21 -3.16 13.11
N ASN A 98 -1.02 -3.68 13.10
CA ASN A 98 -1.38 -4.95 13.71
C ASN A 98 -1.36 -6.13 12.72
N HIS A 99 -0.66 -5.99 11.59
CA HIS A 99 -0.59 -6.96 10.49
C HIS A 99 0.87 -7.33 10.18
N PRO A 100 1.56 -8.06 11.10
CA PRO A 100 2.94 -8.49 10.88
C PRO A 100 3.11 -9.34 9.61
N GLU A 101 2.08 -10.09 9.22
CA GLU A 101 2.03 -10.87 7.97
C GLU A 101 2.21 -9.98 6.73
N VAL A 102 1.59 -8.79 6.74
CA VAL A 102 1.75 -7.79 5.67
C VAL A 102 3.17 -7.23 5.67
N HIS A 103 3.69 -6.86 6.85
CA HIS A 103 5.04 -6.32 6.99
C HIS A 103 6.12 -7.28 6.49
N GLN A 104 5.96 -8.58 6.80
CA GLN A 104 6.87 -9.63 6.37
C GLN A 104 6.81 -9.82 4.86
N ALA A 105 5.61 -9.97 4.30
CA ALA A 105 5.42 -10.19 2.87
C ALA A 105 5.99 -9.04 2.03
N VAL A 106 5.74 -7.79 2.45
CA VAL A 106 6.28 -6.60 1.76
C VAL A 106 7.81 -6.62 1.71
N ARG A 107 8.47 -6.94 2.82
CA ARG A 107 9.94 -7.00 2.87
C ARG A 107 10.50 -8.16 2.06
N SER A 108 9.84 -9.31 2.11
CA SER A 108 10.20 -10.46 1.29
C SER A 108 10.11 -10.13 -0.20
N LEU A 109 9.04 -9.49 -0.64
CA LEU A 109 8.87 -9.03 -2.02
C LEU A 109 9.95 -8.02 -2.45
N LEU A 110 10.26 -7.04 -1.59
CA LEU A 110 11.34 -6.07 -1.88
C LEU A 110 12.69 -6.77 -2.02
N LYS A 111 12.98 -7.76 -1.17
CA LYS A 111 14.18 -8.58 -1.27
C LYS A 111 14.20 -9.42 -2.56
N LYS A 112 13.08 -10.04 -2.94
CA LYS A 112 12.93 -10.79 -4.20
C LYS A 112 13.17 -9.91 -5.43
N MET A 113 12.82 -8.63 -5.34
CA MET A 113 13.12 -7.62 -6.37
C MET A 113 14.51 -7.01 -6.25
N ASN A 114 15.39 -7.54 -5.39
CA ASN A 114 16.74 -7.05 -5.15
C ASN A 114 16.79 -5.55 -4.76
N ILE A 115 15.85 -5.11 -3.91
CA ILE A 115 15.83 -3.77 -3.33
C ILE A 115 16.43 -3.82 -1.93
N GLU A 116 17.38 -2.94 -1.65
CA GLU A 116 17.92 -2.74 -0.30
C GLU A 116 17.00 -1.80 0.49
N VAL A 117 16.28 -2.36 1.46
CA VAL A 117 15.33 -1.60 2.28
C VAL A 117 16.06 -0.79 3.36
N ILE A 118 15.82 0.52 3.37
CA ILE A 118 16.17 1.39 4.49
C ILE A 118 14.95 1.48 5.40
N GLU A 119 15.06 0.90 6.59
CA GLU A 119 14.03 0.98 7.62
C GLU A 119 14.03 2.35 8.28
N MET A 120 12.84 2.92 8.43
CA MET A 120 12.63 4.15 9.20
C MET A 120 12.34 3.83 10.67
N LYS A 121 12.56 4.81 11.56
CA LYS A 121 12.31 4.64 13.00
C LYS A 121 10.86 4.28 13.32
N ASN A 122 9.91 4.98 12.70
CA ASN A 122 8.47 4.79 12.93
C ASN A 122 7.87 3.95 11.79
N ASN A 123 8.16 2.65 11.80
CA ASN A 123 7.69 1.68 10.80
C ASN A 123 6.97 0.50 11.45
N LYS A 124 6.43 -0.43 10.65
CA LYS A 124 5.71 -1.63 11.13
C LYS A 124 4.59 -1.28 12.12
N ASP A 125 4.61 -1.90 13.29
CA ASP A 125 3.73 -1.68 14.44
C ASP A 125 3.83 -0.25 15.03
N ASN A 126 4.92 0.47 14.75
CA ASN A 126 5.16 1.85 15.18
C ASN A 126 4.83 2.89 14.10
N SER A 127 4.18 2.50 12.99
CA SER A 127 3.92 3.38 11.84
C SER A 127 2.98 4.53 12.16
N ILE A 128 3.44 5.77 12.18
CA ILE A 128 2.62 6.95 12.55
C ILE A 128 1.86 7.62 11.40
N PHE A 129 1.90 7.04 10.19
CA PHE A 129 1.57 7.75 8.97
C PHE A 129 0.64 6.96 8.03
N CYS A 130 -0.40 7.64 7.54
CA CYS A 130 -1.27 7.22 6.45
C CYS A 130 -1.61 8.41 5.53
N GLY A 131 -0.59 9.20 5.19
CA GLY A 131 -0.78 10.49 4.53
C GLY A 131 -1.66 11.40 5.36
N THR A 132 -2.56 12.14 4.72
CA THR A 132 -3.43 13.09 5.42
C THR A 132 -4.57 12.43 6.20
N LEU A 133 -4.75 11.10 6.10
CA LEU A 133 -5.78 10.41 6.88
C LEU A 133 -5.37 10.20 8.33
N HIS A 134 -4.10 9.92 8.59
CA HIS A 134 -3.60 9.66 9.94
C HIS A 134 -2.15 10.11 10.02
N TYR A 135 -1.86 11.07 10.86
CA TYR A 135 -0.52 11.59 11.08
C TYR A 135 -0.37 11.96 12.56
N GLU A 136 0.47 11.20 13.28
CA GLU A 136 0.73 11.48 14.70
C GLU A 136 1.90 12.46 14.82
N THR A 137 1.60 13.66 15.34
CA THR A 137 2.60 14.65 15.76
C THR A 137 2.17 15.26 17.09
N LYS A 138 3.13 15.81 17.84
CA LYS A 138 2.86 16.54 19.08
C LYS A 138 2.32 17.95 18.83
N ASP A 139 2.45 18.45 17.60
CA ASP A 139 2.16 19.82 17.23
C ASP A 139 0.70 20.04 16.79
N LEU A 140 -0.09 18.96 16.72
CA LEU A 140 -1.49 18.97 16.30
C LEU A 140 -2.34 18.14 17.26
N ASP A 141 -3.52 18.65 17.60
CA ASP A 141 -4.48 17.94 18.44
C ASP A 141 -5.21 16.83 17.68
N ASP A 142 -5.45 17.02 16.37
CA ASP A 142 -6.15 16.05 15.52
C ASP A 142 -5.18 15.27 14.62
N ILE A 143 -5.23 13.94 14.73
CA ILE A 143 -4.45 13.00 13.93
C ILE A 143 -4.91 12.96 12.46
N HIS A 144 -6.14 13.39 12.16
CA HIS A 144 -6.67 13.49 10.82
C HIS A 144 -6.22 14.80 10.17
N LEU A 145 -4.98 14.82 9.67
CA LEU A 145 -4.41 15.99 9.03
C LEU A 145 -5.31 16.59 7.93
N SER A 146 -6.14 15.78 7.27
CA SER A 146 -7.13 16.22 6.28
C SER A 146 -8.21 17.18 6.81
N HIS A 147 -8.38 17.31 8.13
CA HIS A 147 -9.31 18.28 8.74
C HIS A 147 -8.72 19.69 8.83
N TYR A 148 -7.41 19.85 8.63
CA TYR A 148 -6.74 21.15 8.64
C TYR A 148 -6.75 21.81 7.25
N PRO A 149 -6.54 23.14 7.16
CA PRO A 149 -6.35 23.85 5.90
C PRO A 149 -5.22 23.25 5.07
N LYS A 150 -5.33 23.39 3.74
CA LYS A 150 -4.40 22.77 2.79
C LYS A 150 -2.94 23.18 3.03
N GLU A 151 -2.69 24.44 3.41
CA GLU A 151 -1.32 24.92 3.69
C GLU A 151 -0.69 24.16 4.87
N ILE A 152 -1.50 23.84 5.89
CA ILE A 152 -1.04 23.05 7.05
C ILE A 152 -0.76 21.61 6.64
N GLN A 153 -1.61 21.01 5.81
CA GLN A 153 -1.38 19.67 5.27
C GLN A 153 -0.07 19.62 4.48
N GLU A 154 0.15 20.58 3.59
CA GLU A 154 1.36 20.67 2.77
C GLU A 154 2.61 20.84 3.62
N ARG A 155 2.59 21.75 4.60
CA ARG A 155 3.71 21.98 5.52
C ARG A 155 4.13 20.69 6.23
N TYR A 156 3.20 20.00 6.90
CA TYR A 156 3.54 18.79 7.65
C TYR A 156 3.95 17.63 6.75
N MET A 157 3.38 17.49 5.54
CA MET A 157 3.85 16.49 4.60
C MET A 157 5.26 16.81 4.07
N GLN A 158 5.59 18.08 3.86
CA GLN A 158 6.94 18.52 3.48
C GLN A 158 7.96 18.21 4.58
N GLU A 159 7.65 18.58 5.83
CA GLU A 159 8.47 18.24 7.00
C GLU A 159 8.64 16.73 7.14
N TYR A 160 7.54 15.97 6.99
CA TYR A 160 7.58 14.52 7.10
C TYR A 160 8.54 13.88 6.10
N VAL A 161 8.54 14.32 4.84
CA VAL A 161 9.37 13.66 3.83
C VAL A 161 10.87 13.99 3.93
N GLN A 162 11.26 15.00 4.71
CA GLN A 162 12.68 15.35 4.90
C GLN A 162 13.48 14.19 5.51
N GLN A 163 12.85 13.34 6.33
CA GLN A 163 13.51 12.19 6.96
C GLN A 163 14.01 11.13 5.97
N PHE A 164 13.56 11.17 4.71
CA PHE A 164 13.94 10.21 3.68
C PHE A 164 15.14 10.67 2.84
N TYR A 165 15.76 11.81 3.17
CA TYR A 165 16.99 12.32 2.54
C TYR A 165 16.93 12.32 1.00
N ASP A 166 15.78 12.73 0.45
CA ASP A 166 15.51 12.79 -0.99
C ASP A 166 15.70 11.45 -1.75
N LYS A 167 15.65 10.31 -1.04
CA LYS A 167 15.65 8.97 -1.63
C LYS A 167 14.23 8.52 -1.98
N GLN A 168 14.15 7.48 -2.81
CA GLN A 168 12.88 6.87 -3.19
C GLN A 168 12.23 6.19 -1.97
N ILE A 169 10.92 6.34 -1.85
CA ILE A 169 10.12 5.86 -0.71
C ILE A 169 9.06 4.88 -1.23
N VAL A 170 9.20 3.60 -0.91
CA VAL A 170 8.20 2.59 -1.22
C VAL A 170 7.08 2.64 -0.19
N CYS A 171 5.83 2.59 -0.65
CA CYS A 171 4.66 2.42 0.21
C CYS A 171 3.65 1.47 -0.41
N VAL A 172 2.76 0.92 0.43
CA VAL A 172 1.73 -0.06 0.04
C VAL A 172 0.31 0.47 0.18
N CYS A 173 0.17 1.78 0.40
CA CYS A 173 -1.11 2.43 0.59
C CYS A 173 -1.16 3.73 -0.23
N ASN A 174 -2.17 3.88 -1.08
CA ASN A 174 -2.35 5.11 -1.87
C ASN A 174 -2.54 6.36 -1.02
N ARG A 175 -3.05 6.25 0.21
CA ARG A 175 -3.11 7.42 1.09
C ARG A 175 -1.72 7.83 1.56
N CYS A 176 -0.86 6.88 1.93
CA CYS A 176 0.54 7.16 2.21
C CYS A 176 1.21 7.81 1.00
N LEU A 177 1.02 7.24 -0.19
CA LEU A 177 1.59 7.80 -1.43
C LEU A 177 1.15 9.24 -1.66
N LYS A 178 -0.16 9.53 -1.54
CA LYS A 178 -0.68 10.91 -1.67
C LYS A 178 -0.04 11.87 -0.67
N GLY A 179 0.14 11.45 0.58
CA GLY A 179 0.83 12.26 1.59
C GLY A 179 2.29 12.52 1.22
N ILE A 180 3.03 11.49 0.84
CA ILE A 180 4.43 11.62 0.40
C ILE A 180 4.56 12.58 -0.79
N LEU A 181 3.70 12.43 -1.80
CA LEU A 181 3.70 13.30 -2.98
C LEU A 181 3.27 14.73 -2.67
N LEU A 182 2.33 14.92 -1.74
CA LEU A 182 1.93 16.25 -1.25
C LEU A 182 3.12 16.97 -0.61
N GLY A 183 3.95 16.24 0.13
CA GLY A 183 5.21 16.71 0.71
C GLY A 183 6.35 16.91 -0.28
N LYS A 184 6.14 16.63 -1.58
CA LYS A 184 7.19 16.62 -2.63
C LYS A 184 8.25 15.52 -2.46
N GLY A 185 7.95 14.46 -1.70
CA GLY A 185 8.81 13.29 -1.59
C GLY A 185 8.73 12.37 -2.81
N LYS A 186 9.77 11.53 -3.01
CA LYS A 186 9.87 10.57 -4.12
C LYS A 186 9.16 9.25 -3.83
N GLY A 187 7.85 9.32 -3.61
CA GLY A 187 7.01 8.16 -3.31
C GLY A 187 6.77 7.25 -4.52
N VAL A 188 6.77 5.94 -4.30
CA VAL A 188 6.37 4.91 -5.26
C VAL A 188 5.48 3.87 -4.58
N HIS A 189 4.41 3.44 -5.25
CA HIS A 189 3.58 2.34 -4.76
C HIS A 189 4.21 0.99 -5.09
N LEU A 190 4.18 0.01 -4.19
CA LEU A 190 4.81 -1.31 -4.41
C LEU A 190 4.30 -2.03 -5.67
N LEU A 191 3.01 -1.89 -6.02
CA LEU A 191 2.49 -2.43 -7.29
C LEU A 191 3.14 -1.83 -8.53
N GLU A 192 3.54 -0.56 -8.49
CA GLU A 192 4.30 0.04 -9.61
C GLU A 192 5.63 -0.69 -9.77
N LEU A 193 6.29 -1.02 -8.66
CA LEU A 193 7.58 -1.70 -8.70
C LEU A 193 7.44 -3.12 -9.25
N LEU A 194 6.39 -3.85 -8.85
CA LEU A 194 6.13 -5.23 -9.28
C LEU A 194 5.75 -5.35 -10.77
N PHE A 195 5.01 -4.38 -11.33
CA PHE A 195 4.40 -4.50 -12.67
C PHE A 195 4.98 -3.55 -13.73
N ASN A 196 5.84 -2.61 -13.35
CA ASN A 196 6.56 -1.74 -14.28
C ASN A 196 8.05 -2.06 -14.24
N LYS A 197 8.40 -3.17 -14.90
CA LYS A 197 9.79 -3.54 -15.18
C LYS A 197 10.48 -2.37 -15.89
N LYS A 198 11.62 -1.94 -15.36
CA LYS A 198 12.51 -0.97 -16.02
C LYS A 198 13.52 -1.70 -16.88
#